data_AF-A0A955X174-F1
#
_entry.id   AF-A0A955X174-F1
#
_cell.length_a   1.000
_cell.length_b   1.000
_cell.length_c   1.000
_cell.angle_alpha   90.00
_cell.angle_beta   90.00
_cell.angle_gamma   90.00
#
_symmetry.space_group_name_H-M   'P 1'
#
loop_
_entity.id
_entity.type
_entity.pdbx_description
1 polymer ?
#
loop_
_entity_poly.entity_id
_entity_poly.type
_entity_poly.pdbx_seq_one_letter_code
_entity_poly.pdbx_strand_id
1 'polypeptide(L)'
;QGDKLETSEADDLGLVTYAPDDIDWEDEVRIAIEERANFSPDAMTGMEANLRFAGPETMETKIFGRLSAWQNWIFQRPNAVGPTGALTLYGKQSQPEYDMTRT
;
A
#
# COMPACT_ATOMS: atom_id res chain seq x y z
N GLN A 1 6.94 -19.06 -27.03
CA GLN A 1 5.96 -18.21 -26.33
C GLN A 1 4.61 -18.53 -26.94
N GLY A 2 3.72 -19.19 -26.17
CA GLY A 2 2.42 -19.66 -26.68
C GLY A 2 2.09 -21.13 -26.38
N ASP A 3 3.03 -21.90 -25.83
CA ASP A 3 2.78 -23.28 -25.42
C ASP A 3 2.02 -23.31 -24.07
N LYS A 4 1.15 -24.32 -23.89
CA LYS A 4 0.44 -24.52 -22.62
C LYS A 4 1.42 -25.00 -21.56
N LEU A 5 1.37 -24.38 -20.38
CA LEU A 5 2.15 -24.77 -19.20
C LEU A 5 1.23 -25.49 -18.23
N GLU A 6 1.68 -26.63 -17.72
CA GLU A 6 1.01 -27.31 -16.62
C GLU A 6 1.27 -26.57 -15.29
N THR A 7 0.39 -26.77 -14.30
CA THR A 7 0.45 -26.05 -13.02
C THR A 7 1.79 -26.25 -12.30
N SER A 8 2.31 -27.49 -12.27
CA SER A 8 3.60 -27.80 -11.65
C SER A 8 4.76 -27.12 -12.35
N GLU A 9 4.73 -27.03 -13.68
CA GLU A 9 5.77 -26.34 -14.45
C GLU A 9 5.74 -24.83 -14.18
N ALA A 10 4.55 -24.24 -14.02
CA ALA A 10 4.42 -22.83 -13.68
C ALA A 10 4.99 -22.51 -12.28
N ASP A 11 4.82 -23.42 -11.31
CA ASP A 11 5.38 -23.30 -9.96
C ASP A 11 6.90 -23.45 -9.95
N ASP A 12 7.43 -24.49 -10.64
CA ASP A 12 8.87 -24.73 -10.79
C ASP A 12 9.60 -23.53 -11.45
N LEU A 13 8.92 -22.83 -12.36
CA LEU A 13 9.43 -21.63 -13.03
C LEU A 13 9.26 -20.34 -12.20
N GLY A 14 8.59 -20.39 -11.05
CA GLY A 14 8.30 -19.23 -10.19
C GLY A 14 7.35 -18.22 -10.83
N LEU A 15 6.50 -18.66 -11.76
CA LEU A 15 5.52 -17.80 -12.45
C LEU A 15 4.25 -17.61 -11.63
N VAL A 16 3.99 -18.52 -10.69
CA VAL A 16 2.90 -18.46 -9.72
C VAL A 16 3.48 -18.47 -8.31
N THR A 17 2.66 -18.05 -7.34
CA THR A 17 3.07 -18.02 -5.93
C THR A 17 2.90 -19.37 -5.25
N TYR A 18 1.90 -20.13 -5.68
CA TYR A 18 1.54 -21.42 -5.09
C TYR A 18 0.64 -22.22 -6.06
N ALA A 19 0.71 -23.55 -6.00
CA ALA A 19 0.00 -24.48 -6.86
C ALA A 19 -0.64 -25.64 -6.06
N PRO A 20 -1.70 -25.38 -5.26
CA PRO A 20 -2.36 -26.43 -4.49
C PRO A 20 -3.13 -27.39 -5.41
N ASP A 21 -3.31 -28.62 -4.95
CA ASP A 21 -4.18 -29.59 -5.62
C ASP A 21 -5.67 -29.28 -5.37
N ASP A 22 -6.56 -30.10 -5.94
CA ASP A 22 -8.01 -29.92 -5.84
C ASP A 22 -8.56 -30.13 -4.43
N ILE A 23 -7.81 -30.81 -3.56
CA ILE A 23 -8.19 -31.06 -2.17
C ILE A 23 -7.87 -29.84 -1.31
N ASP A 24 -6.68 -29.26 -1.48
CA ASP A 24 -6.21 -28.15 -0.63
C ASP A 24 -6.67 -26.76 -1.12
N TRP A 25 -7.07 -26.64 -2.40
CA TRP A 25 -7.39 -25.36 -3.03
C TRP A 25 -8.41 -24.52 -2.25
N GLU A 26 -9.54 -25.11 -1.84
CA GLU A 26 -10.62 -24.36 -1.21
C GLU A 26 -10.22 -23.78 0.14
N ASP A 27 -9.43 -24.52 0.92
CA ASP A 27 -9.01 -24.09 2.25
C ASP A 27 -7.84 -23.11 2.20
N GLU A 28 -6.80 -23.38 1.41
CA GLU A 28 -5.61 -22.52 1.32
C GLU A 28 -5.96 -21.13 0.77
N VAL A 29 -6.75 -21.06 -0.31
CA VAL A 29 -7.18 -19.77 -0.88
C VAL A 29 -8.08 -19.00 0.09
N ARG A 30 -8.99 -19.70 0.77
CA ARG A 30 -9.87 -19.08 1.78
C ARG A 30 -9.06 -18.51 2.93
N ILE A 31 -8.12 -19.28 3.49
CA ILE A 31 -7.25 -18.84 4.59
C ILE A 31 -6.46 -17.59 4.17
N ALA A 32 -5.83 -17.60 2.99
CA ALA A 32 -5.07 -16.45 2.50
C ALA A 32 -5.93 -15.17 2.38
N ILE A 33 -7.20 -15.30 1.96
CA ILE A 33 -8.15 -14.18 1.88
C ILE A 33 -8.60 -13.72 3.27
N GLU A 34 -8.89 -14.65 4.17
CA GLU A 34 -9.30 -14.36 5.54
C GLU A 34 -8.16 -13.65 6.30
N GLU A 35 -6.93 -14.13 6.19
CA GLU A 35 -5.75 -13.47 6.76
C GLU A 35 -5.59 -12.06 6.21
N ARG A 36 -5.72 -11.89 4.89
CA ARG A 36 -5.65 -10.58 4.25
C ARG A 36 -6.70 -9.60 4.80
N ALA A 37 -7.90 -10.07 5.08
CA ALA A 37 -8.97 -9.26 5.67
C ALA A 37 -8.72 -8.92 7.14
N ASN A 38 -7.97 -9.76 7.85
CA ASN A 38 -7.67 -9.60 9.28
C ASN A 38 -6.46 -8.70 9.59
N PHE A 39 -5.59 -8.43 8.62
CA PHE A 39 -4.45 -7.52 8.82
C PHE A 39 -4.86 -6.04 8.81
N SER A 40 -4.03 -5.20 9.44
CA SER A 40 -4.20 -3.75 9.35
C SER A 40 -4.11 -3.29 7.88
N PRO A 41 -5.13 -2.60 7.34
CA PRO A 41 -5.12 -2.15 5.95
C PRO A 41 -3.99 -1.15 5.69
N ASP A 42 -3.62 -0.34 6.68
CA ASP A 42 -2.51 0.62 6.59
C ASP A 42 -1.17 -0.10 6.43
N ALA A 43 -0.95 -1.14 7.25
CA ALA A 43 0.26 -1.95 7.19
C ALA A 43 0.36 -2.71 5.86
N MET A 44 -0.74 -3.31 5.40
CA MET A 44 -0.77 -4.04 4.12
C MET A 44 -0.49 -3.12 2.93
N THR A 45 -1.06 -1.91 2.93
CA THR A 45 -0.81 -0.93 1.87
C THR A 45 0.68 -0.52 1.84
N GLY A 46 1.28 -0.27 3.01
CA GLY A 46 2.70 0.03 3.12
C GLY A 46 3.59 -1.12 2.66
N MET A 47 3.27 -2.36 3.06
CA MET A 47 4.02 -3.54 2.64
C MET A 47 3.96 -3.74 1.13
N GLU A 48 2.78 -3.67 0.52
CA GLU A 48 2.61 -3.84 -0.93
C GLU A 48 3.35 -2.78 -1.74
N ALA A 49 3.33 -1.52 -1.31
CA ALA A 49 4.06 -0.45 -1.97
C ALA A 49 5.57 -0.73 -2.03
N ASN A 50 6.13 -1.35 -0.99
CA ASN A 50 7.55 -1.69 -0.94
C ASN A 50 7.87 -2.98 -1.70
N LEU A 51 7.06 -4.04 -1.56
CA LEU A 51 7.33 -5.32 -2.22
C LEU A 51 7.16 -5.25 -3.74
N ARG A 52 6.14 -4.53 -4.23
CA ARG A 52 5.89 -4.42 -5.67
C ARG A 52 6.90 -3.50 -6.38
N PHE A 53 7.49 -2.54 -5.66
CA PHE A 53 8.44 -1.56 -6.19
C PHE A 53 9.78 -1.59 -5.44
N ALA A 54 10.31 -2.79 -5.18
CA ALA A 54 11.52 -3.00 -4.38
C ALA A 54 12.85 -2.64 -5.09
N GLY A 55 12.78 -2.19 -6.34
CA GLY A 55 13.92 -2.11 -7.25
C GLY A 55 14.21 -0.69 -7.78
N PRO A 56 14.52 -0.56 -9.08
CA PRO A 56 14.87 0.74 -9.67
C PRO A 56 13.78 1.80 -9.48
N GLU A 57 14.19 3.03 -9.17
CA GLU A 57 13.29 4.18 -9.09
C GLU A 57 13.25 4.97 -10.40
N THR A 58 12.03 5.31 -10.86
CA THR A 58 11.78 6.24 -11.96
C THR A 58 11.19 7.55 -11.43
N MET A 59 10.88 8.50 -12.31
CA MET A 59 10.15 9.70 -11.91
C MET A 59 8.79 9.34 -11.32
N GLU A 60 8.07 8.41 -11.94
CA GLU A 60 6.75 7.96 -11.56
C GLU A 60 6.78 7.23 -10.21
N THR A 61 7.73 6.33 -9.99
CA THR A 61 7.82 5.63 -8.68
C THR A 61 8.26 6.58 -7.56
N LYS A 62 9.03 7.64 -7.84
CA LYS A 62 9.31 8.71 -6.86
C LYS A 62 8.09 9.56 -6.54
N ILE A 63 7.21 9.79 -7.52
CA ILE A 63 5.94 10.50 -7.30
C ILE A 63 5.03 9.65 -6.39
N PHE A 64 4.81 8.38 -6.70
CA PHE A 64 3.93 7.52 -5.91
C PHE A 64 4.54 7.03 -4.59
N GLY A 65 5.86 6.89 -4.53
CA GLY A 65 6.59 6.56 -3.30
C GLY A 65 6.90 7.81 -2.49
N ARG A 66 8.08 8.39 -2.71
CA ARG A 66 8.62 9.48 -1.89
C ARG A 66 7.66 10.67 -1.74
N LEU A 67 7.16 11.23 -2.82
CA LEU A 67 6.31 12.43 -2.74
C LEU A 67 4.96 12.10 -2.09
N SER A 68 4.27 11.07 -2.57
CA SER A 68 2.91 10.76 -2.10
C SER A 68 2.91 10.20 -0.68
N ALA A 69 3.90 9.40 -0.26
CA ALA A 69 3.98 8.90 1.12
C ALA A 69 4.16 10.06 2.12
N TRP A 70 5.05 11.01 1.83
CA TRP A 70 5.20 12.22 2.65
C TRP A 70 3.93 13.06 2.66
N GLN A 71 3.27 13.20 1.52
CA GLN A 71 2.01 13.93 1.45
C GLN A 71 0.89 13.26 2.25
N ASN A 72 0.76 11.93 2.17
CA ASN A 72 -0.22 11.16 2.95
C ASN A 72 -0.01 11.33 4.45
N TRP A 73 1.26 11.41 4.89
CA TRP A 73 1.59 11.69 6.28
C TRP A 73 1.20 13.13 6.69
N ILE A 74 1.42 14.13 5.83
CA ILE A 74 0.98 15.52 6.08
C ILE A 74 -0.55 15.58 6.18
N PHE A 75 -1.26 14.89 5.28
CA PHE A 75 -2.73 14.92 5.20
C PHE A 75 -3.46 14.29 6.38
N GLN A 76 -2.78 13.48 7.18
CA GLN A 76 -3.38 12.88 8.37
C GLN A 76 -3.12 13.70 9.65
N ARG A 77 -2.33 14.79 9.59
CA ARG A 77 -1.93 15.56 10.77
C ARG A 77 -2.79 16.83 11.00
N PRO A 78 -3.00 17.23 12.28
CA PRO A 78 -3.84 18.38 12.63
C PRO A 78 -3.42 19.71 11.99
N ASN A 79 -2.11 19.94 11.81
CA ASN A 79 -1.62 21.18 11.18
C ASN A 79 -2.22 21.40 9.77
N ALA A 80 -2.49 20.33 9.02
CA ALA A 80 -3.08 20.41 7.69
C ALA A 80 -4.62 20.39 7.72
N VAL A 81 -5.20 19.36 8.35
CA VAL A 81 -6.64 19.02 8.23
C VAL A 81 -7.44 19.22 9.53
N GLY A 82 -6.81 19.67 10.61
CA GLY A 82 -7.48 19.85 11.90
C GLY A 82 -8.50 21.00 11.93
N PRO A 83 -9.26 21.15 13.03
CA PRO A 83 -10.28 22.20 13.15
C PRO A 83 -9.73 23.62 12.97
N THR A 84 -8.51 23.88 13.44
CA THR A 84 -7.74 25.13 13.27
C THR A 84 -6.56 24.96 12.30
N GLY A 85 -6.58 23.91 11.46
CA GLY A 85 -5.53 23.60 10.49
C GLY A 85 -5.59 24.47 9.23
N ALA A 86 -4.50 24.43 8.45
CA ALA A 86 -4.31 25.29 7.29
C ALA A 86 -5.42 25.17 6.24
N LEU A 87 -5.85 23.95 5.90
CA LEU A 87 -6.89 23.72 4.89
C LEU A 87 -8.27 24.17 5.37
N THR A 88 -8.59 23.93 6.64
CA THR A 88 -9.89 24.26 7.24
C THR A 88 -10.11 25.77 7.39
N LEU A 89 -9.05 26.53 7.59
CA LEU A 89 -9.12 27.99 7.76
C LEU A 89 -8.87 28.76 6.47
N TYR A 90 -8.59 28.09 5.36
CA TYR A 90 -8.46 28.75 4.06
C TYR A 90 -9.73 29.56 3.74
N GLY A 91 -9.56 30.86 3.49
CA GLY A 91 -10.67 31.80 3.22
C GLY A 91 -11.39 32.35 4.45
N LYS A 92 -11.01 31.97 5.68
CA LYS A 92 -11.55 32.54 6.92
C LYS A 92 -10.65 33.66 7.46
N GLN A 93 -11.24 34.55 8.27
CA GLN A 93 -10.51 35.65 8.94
C GLN A 93 -9.83 35.19 10.24
N SER A 94 -9.10 34.08 10.20
CA SER A 94 -8.43 33.48 11.35
C SER A 94 -7.14 32.80 10.91
N GLN A 95 -6.06 32.93 11.69
CA GLN A 95 -4.80 32.25 11.39
C GLN A 95 -4.81 30.79 11.88
N PRO A 96 -4.19 29.85 11.12
CA PRO A 96 -4.00 28.48 11.58
C PRO A 96 -3.09 28.38 12.79
N GLU A 97 -3.36 27.38 13.63
CA GLU A 97 -2.51 27.00 14.76
C GLU A 97 -1.65 25.80 14.37
N TYR A 98 -0.35 25.92 14.61
CA TYR A 98 0.61 24.88 14.25
C TYR A 98 1.34 24.34 15.48
N ASP A 99 1.42 23.03 15.59
CA ASP A 99 2.47 22.40 16.39
C ASP A 99 3.81 22.56 15.66
N MET A 100 4.73 23.29 16.29
CA MET A 100 6.06 23.61 15.75
C MET A 100 7.11 22.53 16.06
N THR A 101 6.72 21.47 16.77
CA THR A 101 7.59 20.34 17.10
C THR A 101 7.91 19.53 15.85
N ARG A 102 9.20 19.28 15.62
CA ARG A 102 9.67 18.44 14.49
C ARG A 102 9.55 16.95 14.84
N THR A 103 9.32 16.14 13.81
CA THR A 103 9.18 14.68 13.84
C THR A 103 10.16 14.06 12.86
#